data_AF-A0A6G1E394-F1
#
_entry.id   AF-A0A6G1E394-F1
#
_cell.length_a   1.000
_cell.length_b   1.000
_cell.length_c   1.000
_cell.angle_alpha   90.00
_cell.angle_beta   90.00
_cell.angle_gamma   90.00
#
_symmetry.space_group_name_H-M   'P 1'
#
loop_
_entity.id
_entity.type
_entity.pdbx_description
1 polymer ?
#
loop_
_entity_poly.entity_id
_entity_poly.type
_entity_poly.pdbx_seq_one_letter_code
_entity_poly.pdbx_strand_id
1 'polypeptide(L)'
;KLPNLLQYPEEEYRRNLFQSIYMDDNVVEISRKIVHAFCPPKLVEGNPCLEYIKYIILPWYGKFEVVRKKEDGGDKTFLSMEELTDDYVSGALHPGDGKLALANSVNKILQPVHYHFRSNAEAKNAAAGIEEY
;
A
#
# COMPACT_ATOMS: atom_id res chain seq x y z
N LYS A 1 7.70 -7.56 -11.81
CA LYS A 1 7.15 -8.31 -10.66
C LYS A 1 7.31 -7.38 -9.45
N LEU A 2 6.22 -7.03 -8.75
CA LEU A 2 6.30 -6.16 -7.56
C LEU A 2 6.97 -6.91 -6.40
N PRO A 3 7.65 -6.19 -5.48
CA PRO A 3 8.34 -6.81 -4.36
C PRO A 3 7.34 -7.37 -3.34
N ASN A 4 7.79 -8.36 -2.58
CA ASN A 4 7.08 -8.88 -1.41
C ASN A 4 7.14 -7.84 -0.27
N LEU A 5 6.07 -7.73 0.53
CA LEU A 5 6.00 -6.81 1.66
C LEU A 5 6.96 -7.18 2.82
N LEU A 6 7.57 -8.36 2.85
CA LEU A 6 8.49 -8.82 3.91
C LEU A 6 9.91 -9.11 3.41
N GLN A 7 10.89 -8.89 4.30
CA GLN A 7 12.33 -8.91 3.96
C GLN A 7 12.96 -10.33 3.84
N TYR A 8 12.41 -11.37 4.50
CA TYR A 8 12.95 -12.75 4.45
C TYR A 8 11.82 -13.80 4.44
N PRO A 9 11.59 -14.55 3.34
CA PRO A 9 10.42 -15.42 3.22
C PRO A 9 10.64 -16.91 3.54
N GLU A 10 11.85 -17.35 3.90
CA GLU A 10 12.20 -18.77 3.70
C GLU A 10 11.73 -19.78 4.76
N GLU A 11 11.44 -19.40 6.01
CA GLU A 11 11.22 -20.42 7.05
C GLU A 11 9.78 -20.55 7.58
N GLU A 12 8.83 -19.65 7.28
CA GLU A 12 7.51 -19.75 7.94
C GLU A 12 6.35 -19.06 7.21
N TYR A 13 6.01 -19.42 5.95
CA TYR A 13 5.05 -18.56 5.24
C TYR A 13 4.25 -19.14 4.06
N ARG A 14 3.83 -20.41 4.09
CA ARG A 14 2.82 -20.88 3.12
C ARG A 14 1.42 -20.28 3.34
N ARG A 15 1.17 -19.62 4.47
CA ARG A 15 -0.12 -19.03 4.86
C ARG A 15 0.05 -17.79 5.71
N ASN A 16 0.71 -16.75 5.22
CA ASN A 16 0.51 -15.49 5.90
C ASN A 16 0.00 -14.42 4.92
N LEU A 17 -1.20 -13.95 5.24
CA LEU A 17 -2.02 -13.10 4.38
C LEU A 17 -1.40 -11.70 4.23
N PHE A 18 -0.36 -11.38 5.00
CA PHE A 18 0.30 -10.07 4.99
C PHE A 18 1.36 -9.88 3.89
N GLN A 19 1.66 -10.89 3.08
CA GLN A 19 2.68 -10.77 2.02
C GLN A 19 2.21 -10.01 0.77
N SER A 20 0.91 -10.08 0.47
CA SER A 20 0.34 -9.61 -0.78
C SER A 20 -0.99 -8.91 -0.54
N ILE A 21 -1.21 -7.80 -1.25
CA ILE A 21 -2.51 -7.14 -1.35
C ILE A 21 -3.24 -7.73 -2.56
N TYR A 22 -4.43 -8.29 -2.33
CA TYR A 22 -5.29 -8.83 -3.37
C TYR A 22 -6.30 -7.78 -3.84
N MET A 23 -6.89 -8.00 -5.02
CA MET A 23 -7.81 -7.04 -5.64
C MET A 23 -9.19 -6.99 -4.98
N ASP A 24 -9.53 -8.03 -4.23
CA ASP A 24 -10.75 -8.26 -3.48
C ASP A 24 -10.58 -8.07 -1.96
N ASP A 25 -9.34 -7.79 -1.50
CA ASP A 25 -9.09 -7.44 -0.10
C ASP A 25 -9.96 -6.26 0.30
N ASN A 26 -10.65 -6.38 1.43
CA ASN A 26 -11.45 -5.27 1.90
C ASN A 26 -10.57 -4.13 2.46
N VAL A 27 -11.19 -2.97 2.68
CA VAL A 27 -10.50 -1.75 3.14
C VAL A 27 -9.69 -1.97 4.43
N VAL A 28 -10.22 -2.79 5.35
CA VAL A 28 -9.58 -3.09 6.63
C VAL A 28 -8.36 -3.99 6.41
N GLU A 29 -8.46 -4.98 5.53
CA GLU A 29 -7.36 -5.89 5.20
C GLU A 29 -6.21 -5.17 4.51
N ILE A 30 -6.49 -4.34 3.50
CA ILE A 30 -5.47 -3.53 2.82
C ILE A 30 -4.70 -2.68 3.84
N SER A 31 -5.43 -2.00 4.72
CA SER A 31 -4.84 -1.16 5.77
C SER A 31 -3.99 -1.98 6.73
N ARG A 32 -4.49 -3.15 7.17
CA ARG A 32 -3.76 -4.04 8.09
C ARG A 32 -2.49 -4.58 7.45
N LYS A 33 -2.52 -4.96 6.17
CA LYS A 33 -1.35 -5.46 5.41
C LYS A 33 -0.28 -4.39 5.25
N ILE A 34 -0.65 -3.17 4.88
CA ILE A 34 0.31 -2.07 4.71
C ILE A 34 0.92 -1.63 6.04
N VAL A 35 0.13 -1.61 7.13
CA VAL A 35 0.65 -1.32 8.47
C VAL A 35 1.75 -2.31 8.86
N HIS A 36 1.61 -3.60 8.53
CA HIS A 36 2.59 -4.65 8.83
C HIS A 36 3.70 -4.80 7.79
N ALA A 37 3.61 -4.11 6.65
CA ALA A 37 4.64 -4.17 5.62
C ALA A 37 6.00 -3.69 6.14
N PHE A 38 7.08 -4.27 5.63
CA PHE A 38 8.43 -3.81 5.88
C PHE A 38 8.59 -2.37 5.39
N CYS A 39 8.92 -1.44 6.28
CA CYS A 39 9.14 -0.04 5.95
C CYS A 39 10.02 0.61 7.04
N PRO A 40 11.28 0.17 7.16
CA PRO A 40 12.20 0.75 8.12
C PRO A 40 12.44 2.24 7.88
N PRO A 41 12.65 3.05 8.93
CA PRO A 41 12.93 4.47 8.79
C PRO A 41 14.24 4.71 8.04
N LYS A 42 14.25 5.73 7.17
CA LYS A 42 15.43 6.19 6.42
C LYS A 42 16.10 5.18 5.48
N LEU A 43 15.52 4.00 5.29
CA LEU A 43 15.99 3.00 4.33
C LEU A 43 15.05 2.94 3.13
N VAL A 44 15.61 3.27 1.97
CA VAL A 44 14.89 3.28 0.69
C VAL A 44 15.03 1.95 -0.05
N GLU A 45 16.24 1.39 -0.04
CA GLU A 45 16.54 0.16 -0.78
C GLU A 45 15.76 -1.04 -0.23
N GLY A 46 15.07 -1.74 -1.12
CA GLY A 46 14.24 -2.91 -0.75
C GLY A 46 13.02 -2.57 0.10
N ASN A 47 12.60 -1.29 0.18
CA ASN A 47 11.42 -0.88 0.93
C ASN A 47 10.15 -1.07 0.05
N PRO A 48 9.32 -2.09 0.31
CA PRO A 48 8.18 -2.39 -0.53
C PRO A 48 7.12 -1.28 -0.52
N CYS A 49 6.96 -0.53 0.57
CA CYS A 49 6.04 0.60 0.60
C CYS A 49 6.44 1.68 -0.42
N LEU A 50 7.73 2.01 -0.51
CA LEU A 50 8.23 2.99 -1.47
C LEU A 50 8.14 2.47 -2.91
N GLU A 51 8.33 1.16 -3.12
CA GLU A 51 8.14 0.56 -4.44
C GLU A 51 6.69 0.60 -4.91
N TYR A 52 5.72 0.39 -4.01
CA TYR A 52 4.29 0.55 -4.34
C TYR A 52 3.99 2.00 -4.72
N ILE A 53 4.56 2.98 -4.01
CA ILE A 53 4.39 4.39 -4.35
C ILE A 53 4.97 4.67 -5.73
N LYS A 54 6.18 4.17 -6.01
CA LYS A 54 6.87 4.33 -7.29
C LYS A 54 6.12 3.74 -8.48
N TYR A 55 5.64 2.51 -8.35
CA TYR A 55 5.14 1.73 -9.50
C TYR A 55 3.61 1.74 -9.63
N ILE A 56 2.88 2.09 -8.57
CA ILE A 56 1.42 2.09 -8.57
C ILE A 56 0.90 3.50 -8.36
N ILE A 57 1.24 4.14 -7.24
CA ILE A 57 0.57 5.37 -6.83
C ILE A 57 0.94 6.56 -7.72
N LEU A 58 2.23 6.78 -7.96
CA LEU A 58 2.70 7.87 -8.82
C LEU A 58 2.22 7.71 -10.27
N PRO A 59 2.30 6.54 -10.92
CA PRO A 59 1.75 6.37 -12.27
C PRO A 59 0.22 6.53 -12.32
N TRP A 60 -0.51 6.16 -11.27
CA TRP A 60 -1.97 6.24 -11.23
C TRP A 60 -2.49 7.67 -11.02
N TYR A 61 -1.92 8.41 -10.08
CA TYR A 61 -2.40 9.75 -9.70
C TYR A 61 -1.53 10.90 -10.21
N GLY A 62 -0.30 10.63 -10.67
CA GLY A 62 0.70 11.65 -10.99
C GLY A 62 1.32 12.32 -9.75
N LYS A 63 0.90 11.93 -8.54
CA LYS A 63 1.36 12.49 -7.27
C LYS A 63 1.12 11.51 -6.11
N PHE A 64 1.81 11.72 -5.01
CA PHE A 64 1.58 11.04 -3.74
C PHE A 64 1.33 12.07 -2.63
N GLU A 65 0.17 11.98 -1.98
CA GLU A 65 -0.26 12.97 -0.97
C GLU A 65 -0.23 12.36 0.43
N VAL A 66 0.53 12.99 1.33
CA VAL A 66 0.61 12.63 2.74
C VAL A 66 -0.11 13.71 3.55
N VAL A 67 -1.20 13.33 4.20
CA VAL A 67 -2.01 14.21 5.06
C VAL A 67 -1.69 13.88 6.52
N ARG A 68 -1.19 14.87 7.27
CA ARG A 68 -0.74 14.69 8.65
C ARG A 68 -0.82 15.99 9.44
N LYS A 69 -0.75 15.92 10.77
CA LYS A 69 -0.88 17.11 11.62
C LYS A 69 0.23 18.10 11.34
N LYS A 70 -0.03 19.39 11.58
CA LYS A 70 0.99 20.45 11.41
C LYS A 70 2.23 20.21 12.27
N GLU A 71 2.04 19.64 13.46
CA GLU A 71 3.12 19.27 14.40
C GLU A 71 4.05 18.17 13.82
N ASP A 72 3.52 17.31 12.94
CA ASP A 72 4.23 16.21 12.29
C ASP A 72 4.79 16.61 10.90
N GLY A 73 4.84 17.91 10.60
CA GLY A 73 5.32 18.45 9.32
C GLY A 73 4.23 18.85 8.32
N GLY A 74 2.95 18.65 8.67
CA GLY A 74 1.80 19.05 7.86
C GLY A 74 1.63 18.28 6.55
N ASP A 75 0.57 18.63 5.83
CA ASP A 75 0.25 18.02 4.54
C ASP A 75 1.34 18.30 3.52
N LYS A 76 1.77 17.26 2.80
CA LYS A 76 2.77 17.35 1.74
C LYS A 76 2.39 16.51 0.54
N THR A 77 2.63 17.06 -0.65
CA THR A 77 2.47 16.36 -1.93
C THR A 77 3.84 16.11 -2.53
N PHE A 78 4.09 14.88 -2.96
CA PHE A 78 5.30 14.46 -3.67
C PHE A 78 4.95 14.20 -5.14
N LEU A 79 5.68 14.83 -6.05
CA LEU A 79 5.46 14.68 -7.49
C LEU A 79 6.44 13.68 -8.13
N SER A 80 7.52 13.35 -7.43
CA SER A 80 8.54 12.41 -7.89
C SER A 80 9.00 11.49 -6.76
N MET A 81 9.62 10.37 -7.12
CA MET A 81 10.27 9.52 -6.13
C MET A 81 11.47 10.19 -5.48
N GLU A 82 12.16 11.10 -6.18
CA GLU A 82 13.33 11.82 -5.67
C GLU A 82 12.94 12.68 -4.46
N GLU A 83 11.89 13.50 -4.59
CA GLU A 83 11.34 14.30 -3.49
C GLU A 83 10.90 13.43 -2.31
N LEU A 84 10.29 12.28 -2.59
CA LEU A 84 9.84 11.36 -1.56
C LEU A 84 11.02 10.73 -0.82
N THR A 85 12.04 10.28 -1.55
CA THR A 85 13.22 9.62 -0.96
C THR A 85 14.06 10.57 -0.14
N ASP A 86 14.20 11.82 -0.56
CA ASP A 86 14.96 12.83 0.19
C ASP A 86 14.32 13.11 1.56
N ASP A 87 13.00 13.26 1.58
CA ASP A 87 12.23 13.42 2.81
C ASP A 87 12.26 12.15 3.69
N TYR A 88 12.23 10.98 3.08
CA TYR A 88 12.24 9.71 3.80
C TYR A 88 13.62 9.44 4.44
N VAL A 89 14.72 9.70 3.73
CA VAL A 89 16.10 9.52 4.20
C VAL A 89 16.47 10.57 5.25
N SER A 90 16.07 11.83 5.06
CA SER A 90 16.27 12.87 6.08
C SER A 90 15.47 12.58 7.36
N GLY A 91 14.34 11.87 7.24
CA GLY A 91 13.40 11.60 8.32
C GLY A 91 12.30 12.64 8.44
N ALA A 92 12.20 13.58 7.49
CA ALA A 92 11.09 14.52 7.39
C ALA A 92 9.76 13.81 7.10
N LEU A 93 9.79 12.66 6.41
CA LEU A 93 8.66 11.76 6.26
C LEU A 93 8.82 10.55 7.19
N HIS A 94 7.91 10.39 8.14
CA HIS A 94 7.90 9.23 9.03
C HIS A 94 7.27 8.01 8.32
N PRO A 95 7.77 6.77 8.53
CA PRO A 95 7.21 5.58 7.89
C PRO A 95 5.73 5.35 8.17
N GLY A 96 5.27 5.71 9.38
CA GLY A 96 3.85 5.62 9.74
C GLY A 96 2.95 6.49 8.87
N ASP A 97 3.36 7.73 8.61
CA ASP A 97 2.61 8.67 7.75
C ASP A 97 2.60 8.17 6.30
N GLY A 98 3.77 7.73 5.81
CA GLY A 98 3.90 7.16 4.47
C GLY A 98 3.04 5.92 4.26
N LYS A 99 3.00 5.01 5.24
CA LYS A 99 2.13 3.82 5.21
C LYS A 99 0.65 4.19 5.21
N LEU A 100 0.24 5.13 6.05
CA LEU A 100 -1.16 5.55 6.12
C LEU A 100 -1.62 6.17 4.79
N ALA A 101 -0.80 7.07 4.24
CA ALA A 101 -1.05 7.67 2.94
C ALA A 101 -1.10 6.64 1.80
N LEU A 102 -0.18 5.65 1.82
CA LEU A 102 -0.18 4.54 0.87
C LEU A 102 -1.47 3.71 0.98
N ALA A 103 -1.88 3.32 2.19
CA ALA A 103 -3.10 2.54 2.40
C ALA A 103 -4.34 3.27 1.90
N ASN A 104 -4.45 4.57 2.20
CA ASN A 104 -5.55 5.38 1.69
C ASN A 104 -5.56 5.47 0.16
N SER A 105 -4.38 5.58 -0.46
CA SER A 105 -4.25 5.67 -1.91
C SER A 105 -4.63 4.36 -2.60
N VAL A 106 -4.16 3.22 -2.09
CA VAL A 106 -4.52 1.88 -2.61
C VAL A 106 -6.02 1.62 -2.45
N ASN A 107 -6.61 1.94 -1.29
CA ASN A 107 -8.04 1.80 -1.06
C ASN A 107 -8.90 2.61 -2.05
N LYS A 108 -8.46 3.82 -2.41
CA LYS A 108 -9.13 4.64 -3.43
C LYS A 108 -9.02 4.03 -4.83
N ILE A 109 -7.87 3.44 -5.18
CA ILE A 109 -7.69 2.74 -6.46
C ILE A 109 -8.64 1.54 -6.57
N LEU A 110 -8.84 0.80 -5.47
CA LEU A 110 -9.67 -0.42 -5.45
C LEU A 110 -11.16 -0.15 -5.21
N GLN A 111 -11.57 1.08 -4.89
CA GLN A 111 -12.98 1.41 -4.68
C GLN A 111 -13.92 1.00 -5.84
N PRO A 112 -13.58 1.26 -7.13
CA PRO A 112 -14.42 0.85 -8.25
C PRO A 112 -14.60 -0.67 -8.33
N VAL A 113 -13.54 -1.43 -8.00
CA VAL A 113 -13.56 -2.90 -7.96
C VAL A 113 -14.52 -3.37 -6.87
N HIS A 114 -14.39 -2.83 -5.65
CA HIS A 114 -15.29 -3.15 -4.54
C HIS A 114 -16.76 -2.81 -4.85
N TYR A 115 -17.01 -1.70 -5.55
CA TYR A 115 -18.35 -1.33 -5.97
C TYR A 115 -18.92 -2.33 -6.98
N HIS A 116 -18.13 -2.78 -7.95
CA HIS A 116 -18.54 -3.76 -8.95
C HIS A 116 -18.92 -5.11 -8.32
N PHE A 117 -18.08 -5.65 -7.43
CA PHE A 117 -18.36 -6.91 -6.73
C PHE A 117 -19.56 -6.83 -5.76
N ARG A 118 -19.90 -5.64 -5.24
CA ARG A 118 -21.09 -5.46 -4.40
C ARG A 118 -22.38 -5.33 -5.20
N SER A 119 -22.32 -4.74 -6.40
CA SER A 119 -23.50 -4.41 -7.21
C SER A 119 -23.86 -5.47 -8.25
N ASN A 120 -22.96 -6.41 -8.55
CA ASN A 120 -23.18 -7.48 -9.50
C ASN A 120 -23.23 -8.87 -8.82
N ALA A 121 -24.40 -9.51 -8.84
CA ALA A 121 -24.63 -10.81 -8.22
C ALA A 121 -23.81 -11.96 -8.85
N GLU A 122 -23.49 -11.88 -10.15
CA GLU A 122 -22.65 -12.89 -10.83
C GLU A 122 -21.18 -12.76 -10.40
N ALA A 123 -20.67 -11.53 -10.28
CA ALA A 123 -19.30 -11.28 -9.82
C ALA A 123 -19.09 -11.73 -8.36
N LYS A 124 -20.11 -11.53 -7.52
CA LYS A 124 -20.11 -12.00 -6.13
C LYS A 124 -20.04 -13.54 -6.02
N ASN A 125 -20.75 -14.24 -6.90
CA ASN A 125 -20.75 -15.70 -6.93
C ASN A 125 -19.43 -16.27 -7.49
N ALA A 126 -18.81 -15.59 -8.46
CA ALA A 126 -17.52 -16.00 -9.02
C ALA A 126 -16.36 -15.87 -8.02
N ALA A 127 -16.32 -14.80 -7.22
CA ALA A 127 -15.30 -14.63 -6.18
C ALA A 127 -15.40 -15.70 -5.09
N ALA A 128 -16.62 -16.04 -4.65
CA ALA A 128 -16.85 -17.09 -3.65
C ALA A 128 -16.40 -18.48 -4.12
N GLY A 129 -16.48 -18.78 -5.41
CA GLY A 129 -16.02 -20.06 -5.98
C GLY A 129 -14.49 -20.20 -6.07
N ILE A 130 -13.74 -19.10 -5.99
CA ILE A 130 -12.27 -19.13 -6.04
C ILE A 130 -11.67 -19.34 -4.64
N GLU A 131 -12.35 -18.90 -3.57
CA GLU A 131 -11.92 -19.12 -2.18
C GLU A 131 -12.05 -20.59 -1.71
N GLU A 132 -12.83 -21.42 -2.43
CA GLU A 132 -13.00 -22.85 -2.12
C GLU A 132 -11.86 -23.76 -2.62
N TYR A 133 -10.87 -23.22 -3.35
CA TYR A 133 -9.73 -23.96 -3.92
C TYR A 133 -8.38 -23.52 -3.35
#